data_AF-A0A172UW39-F1
#
_entry.id   AF-A0A172UW39-F1
#
_cell.length_a   1.000
_cell.length_b   1.000
_cell.length_c   1.000
_cell.angle_alpha   90.00
_cell.angle_beta   90.00
_cell.angle_gamma   90.00
#
_symmetry.space_group_name_H-M   'P 1'
#
loop_
_entity.id
_entity.type
_entity.pdbx_description
1 polymer ?
#
loop_
_entity_poly.entity_id
_entity_poly.type
_entity_poly.pdbx_seq_one_letter_code
_entity_poly.pdbx_strand_id
1 'polypeptide(L)'
;MNDDEFWSATDQLKLIHQWARASYVAPLGLLFAVLLRVSASTGPGVMLPGPPAPASLNQGVVFVGRSGAGKGVTDKVSRVVWPADIHEEGLGSGQGIAELFKEQKNPEDRITRALISVSEIDHLAALNAGQGNNTRAAVKAALTGDRLGSKGASAVTTRSVPADSYRLAMSISAQYGHTAVLMDDVTGGTPQRLLWAPVTDPDMPDEPGPIPDDVLNTKLPSWALSGQKTLIQYGPDAINEYVRAGLLANGRGDGDAIDGHRTLTRLKVAADLAILDHRSVVSDKDWMLSEFIMAKSDDTRNTVLEYDRRAARERARSKAIARATGEEFYDQSRLETVKRSILRMLENDGEQSGGDLRRRLGKREKRELFDQAVALLENAGLVTSTSGEHNSVRYRIGSPVTNQVTPQKASSEGVTPPVTRDHPATVTDLDTRRSTEIHKPTLSAPKWLENHISILLAEGRETAESFAVYAAGEAAGYPVEALRSAASKHPDVKVIKRGPRTSVWDITGDRPTTFRPATVWVANYIDRLPSGTTEIDKDSFKTAAVAAGYTWTAVRHAALNDPRVESVPAEGDSTVKRIWIITNTEETA
;
A
#
# COMPACT_ATOMS: atom_id res chain seq x y z
N MET A 1 -15.17 -6.13 -32.86
CA MET A 1 -14.69 -4.74 -32.91
C MET A 1 -13.27 -4.73 -32.39
N ASN A 2 -12.33 -4.26 -33.21
CA ASN A 2 -10.94 -4.00 -32.78
C ASN A 2 -10.78 -2.56 -32.27
N ASP A 3 -9.58 -2.21 -31.79
CA ASP A 3 -9.32 -0.90 -31.17
C ASP A 3 -9.46 0.26 -32.18
N ASP A 4 -9.00 0.11 -33.43
CA ASP A 4 -9.11 1.15 -34.45
C ASP A 4 -10.57 1.44 -34.86
N GLU A 5 -11.36 0.37 -35.05
CA GLU A 5 -12.79 0.45 -35.29
C GLU A 5 -13.53 1.13 -34.14
N PHE A 6 -13.10 0.88 -32.89
CA PHE A 6 -13.67 1.50 -31.71
C PHE A 6 -13.40 3.00 -31.66
N TRP A 7 -12.13 3.42 -31.77
CA TRP A 7 -11.73 4.83 -31.65
C TRP A 7 -12.19 5.70 -32.82
N SER A 8 -12.46 5.10 -33.99
CA SER A 8 -13.00 5.80 -35.16
C SER A 8 -14.54 5.75 -35.26
N ALA A 9 -15.24 5.11 -34.33
CA ALA A 9 -16.68 4.86 -34.43
C ALA A 9 -17.56 6.13 -34.31
N THR A 10 -17.08 7.14 -33.57
CA THR A 10 -17.71 8.45 -33.40
C THR A 10 -16.65 9.56 -33.33
N ASP A 11 -17.04 10.80 -33.64
CA ASP A 11 -16.15 11.95 -33.57
C ASP A 11 -15.69 12.20 -32.12
N GLN A 12 -16.54 11.92 -31.14
CA GLN A 12 -16.27 12.05 -29.72
C GLN A 12 -15.18 11.08 -29.27
N LEU A 13 -15.27 9.80 -29.66
CA LEU A 13 -14.24 8.79 -29.35
C LEU A 13 -12.92 9.13 -30.03
N LYS A 14 -12.97 9.57 -31.29
CA LYS A 14 -11.78 10.01 -32.03
C LYS A 14 -11.10 11.19 -31.33
N LEU A 15 -11.87 12.19 -30.90
CA LEU A 15 -11.35 13.36 -30.19
C LEU A 15 -10.73 12.98 -28.84
N ILE A 16 -11.39 12.10 -28.07
CA ILE A 16 -10.85 11.56 -26.80
C ILE A 16 -9.51 10.86 -27.06
N HIS A 17 -9.43 10.01 -28.09
CA HIS A 17 -8.19 9.32 -28.44
C HIS A 17 -7.08 10.32 -28.81
N GLN A 18 -7.38 11.33 -29.63
CA GLN A 18 -6.40 12.35 -30.01
C GLN A 18 -5.87 13.13 -28.79
N TRP A 19 -6.74 13.55 -27.87
CA TRP A 19 -6.34 14.20 -26.62
C TRP A 19 -5.45 13.30 -25.75
N ALA A 20 -5.75 12.00 -25.70
CA ALA A 20 -4.95 11.04 -24.98
C ALA A 20 -3.52 10.95 -25.52
N ARG A 21 -3.38 10.85 -26.86
CA ARG A 21 -2.10 10.81 -27.56
C ARG A 21 -1.32 12.13 -27.44
N ALA A 22 -2.00 13.27 -27.43
CA ALA A 22 -1.37 14.58 -27.24
C ALA A 22 -0.87 14.81 -25.80
N SER A 23 -1.43 14.10 -24.82
CA SER A 23 -1.19 14.34 -23.39
C SER A 23 -0.44 13.21 -22.67
N TYR A 24 0.05 12.20 -23.39
CA TYR A 24 0.69 11.00 -22.83
C TYR A 24 -0.12 10.32 -21.72
N VAL A 25 -1.43 10.20 -21.94
CA VAL A 25 -2.32 9.43 -21.06
C VAL A 25 -2.92 8.26 -21.83
N ALA A 26 -3.23 7.17 -21.13
CA ALA A 26 -3.85 6.02 -21.78
C ALA A 26 -5.23 6.40 -22.35
N PRO A 27 -5.52 6.10 -23.64
CA PRO A 27 -6.81 6.42 -24.26
C PRO A 27 -8.01 5.85 -23.52
N LEU A 28 -7.93 4.57 -23.10
CA LEU A 28 -8.99 3.95 -22.30
C LEU A 28 -9.17 4.68 -20.96
N GLY A 29 -8.08 4.93 -20.22
CA GLY A 29 -8.15 5.69 -18.97
C GLY A 29 -8.82 7.05 -19.14
N LEU A 30 -8.50 7.79 -20.21
CA LEU A 30 -9.14 9.07 -20.48
C LEU A 30 -10.64 8.91 -20.82
N LEU A 31 -11.01 7.93 -21.63
CA LEU A 31 -12.41 7.64 -21.94
C LEU A 31 -13.23 7.33 -20.69
N PHE A 32 -12.76 6.45 -19.81
CA PHE A 32 -13.47 6.15 -18.56
C PHE A 32 -13.64 7.39 -17.68
N ALA A 33 -12.63 8.26 -17.61
CA ALA A 33 -12.72 9.53 -16.89
C ALA A 33 -13.74 10.49 -17.52
N VAL A 34 -13.78 10.57 -18.87
CA VAL A 34 -14.78 11.38 -19.59
C VAL A 34 -16.19 10.86 -19.35
N LEU A 35 -16.44 9.56 -19.47
CA LEU A 35 -17.77 8.97 -19.21
C LEU A 35 -18.24 9.24 -17.78
N LEU A 36 -17.32 9.19 -16.81
CA LEU A 36 -17.62 9.54 -15.43
C LEU A 36 -18.07 11.02 -15.29
N ARG A 37 -17.44 11.92 -16.03
CA ARG A 37 -17.81 13.35 -16.07
C ARG A 37 -19.13 13.58 -16.84
N VAL A 38 -19.39 12.81 -17.88
CA VAL A 38 -20.69 12.81 -18.59
C VAL A 38 -21.81 12.45 -17.62
N SER A 39 -21.67 11.35 -16.88
CA SER A 39 -22.62 10.93 -15.84
C SER A 39 -22.82 12.03 -14.79
N ALA A 40 -21.73 12.59 -14.25
CA ALA A 40 -21.75 13.66 -13.26
C ALA A 40 -22.41 14.97 -13.75
N SER A 41 -22.44 15.19 -15.07
CA SER A 41 -23.07 16.37 -15.69
C SER A 41 -24.59 16.24 -15.80
N THR A 42 -25.16 15.04 -15.62
CA THR A 42 -26.60 14.81 -15.71
C THR A 42 -27.31 15.00 -14.37
N GLY A 43 -28.54 15.51 -14.40
CA GLY A 43 -29.42 15.59 -13.23
C GLY A 43 -29.73 14.20 -12.65
N PRO A 44 -30.02 14.10 -11.34
CA PRO A 44 -30.35 12.82 -10.69
C PRO A 44 -31.61 12.16 -11.30
N GLY A 45 -32.52 12.95 -11.86
CA GLY A 45 -33.71 12.47 -12.54
C GLY A 45 -33.46 11.73 -13.86
N VAL A 46 -32.25 11.80 -14.43
CA VAL A 46 -31.88 10.99 -15.61
C VAL A 46 -31.58 9.57 -15.15
N MET A 47 -32.36 8.60 -15.59
CA MET A 47 -32.30 7.22 -15.10
C MET A 47 -32.43 6.21 -16.23
N LEU A 48 -31.96 5.00 -15.98
CA LEU A 48 -32.25 3.84 -16.81
C LEU A 48 -33.68 3.36 -16.54
N PRO A 49 -34.40 2.86 -17.56
CA PRO A 49 -35.71 2.25 -17.38
C PRO A 49 -35.59 0.87 -16.69
N GLY A 50 -36.65 0.47 -15.99
CA GLY A 50 -36.80 -0.92 -15.54
C GLY A 50 -37.20 -1.85 -16.69
N PRO A 51 -37.31 -3.17 -16.46
CA PRO A 51 -37.27 -3.87 -15.16
C PRO A 51 -35.85 -4.02 -14.56
N PRO A 52 -35.72 -4.35 -13.25
CA PRO A 52 -36.81 -4.56 -12.28
C PRO A 52 -37.41 -3.25 -11.76
N ALA A 53 -36.61 -2.19 -11.67
CA ALA A 53 -37.02 -0.84 -11.36
C ALA A 53 -36.11 0.14 -12.12
N PRO A 54 -36.53 1.41 -12.31
CA PRO A 54 -35.63 2.43 -12.81
C PRO A 54 -34.36 2.51 -11.95
N ALA A 55 -33.21 2.73 -12.59
CA ALA A 55 -31.92 2.76 -11.89
C ALA A 55 -31.18 4.07 -12.18
N SER A 56 -30.51 4.61 -11.16
CA SER A 56 -29.66 5.79 -11.31
C SER A 56 -28.49 5.54 -12.28
N LEU A 57 -27.96 6.59 -12.91
CA LEU A 57 -26.68 6.57 -13.63
C LEU A 57 -25.46 6.81 -12.72
N ASN A 58 -25.60 6.63 -11.40
CA ASN A 58 -24.47 6.78 -10.49
C ASN A 58 -23.38 5.76 -10.86
N GLN A 59 -22.12 6.18 -10.88
CA GLN A 59 -21.05 5.36 -11.44
C GLN A 59 -19.75 5.53 -10.68
N GLY A 60 -18.97 4.46 -10.62
CA GLY A 60 -17.64 4.49 -10.05
C GLY A 60 -16.64 3.82 -10.98
N VAL A 61 -15.46 4.39 -11.08
CA VAL A 61 -14.35 3.89 -11.89
C VAL A 61 -13.11 3.75 -11.01
N VAL A 62 -12.46 2.61 -11.09
CA VAL A 62 -11.15 2.36 -10.48
C VAL A 62 -10.07 2.48 -11.56
N PHE A 63 -9.25 3.52 -11.47
CA PHE A 63 -8.09 3.74 -12.32
C PHE A 63 -6.87 3.00 -11.76
N VAL A 64 -6.47 1.92 -12.44
CA VAL A 64 -5.41 1.04 -11.97
C VAL A 64 -4.13 1.27 -12.75
N GLY A 65 -3.04 1.48 -12.00
CA GLY A 65 -1.69 1.50 -12.54
C GLY A 65 -0.65 1.61 -11.45
N ARG A 66 0.62 1.40 -11.80
CA ARG A 66 1.74 1.63 -10.88
C ARG A 66 1.81 3.09 -10.42
N SER A 67 2.60 3.37 -9.38
CA SER A 67 2.93 4.75 -9.05
C SER A 67 3.59 5.43 -10.27
N GLY A 68 3.22 6.68 -10.54
CA GLY A 68 3.69 7.42 -11.71
C GLY A 68 3.03 7.06 -13.06
N ALA A 69 2.13 6.08 -13.13
CA ALA A 69 1.50 5.62 -14.39
C ALA A 69 0.43 6.57 -14.97
N GLY A 70 0.46 7.88 -14.66
CA GLY A 70 -0.44 8.86 -15.28
C GLY A 70 -1.82 9.07 -14.63
N LYS A 71 -2.21 8.35 -13.57
CA LYS A 71 -3.55 8.46 -12.91
C LYS A 71 -4.03 9.91 -12.68
N GLY A 72 -3.21 10.73 -12.02
CA GLY A 72 -3.56 12.13 -11.74
C GLY A 72 -3.50 13.05 -12.97
N VAL A 73 -2.72 12.69 -14.00
CA VAL A 73 -2.69 13.44 -15.26
C VAL A 73 -3.93 13.12 -16.08
N THR A 74 -4.35 11.86 -16.18
CA THR A 74 -5.61 11.44 -16.81
C THR A 74 -6.80 12.21 -16.25
N ASP A 75 -6.87 12.35 -14.92
CA ASP A 75 -7.92 13.12 -14.25
C ASP A 75 -7.88 14.61 -14.65
N LYS A 76 -6.70 15.23 -14.73
CA LYS A 76 -6.55 16.63 -15.21
C LYS A 76 -6.96 16.79 -16.67
N VAL A 77 -6.52 15.90 -17.55
CA VAL A 77 -6.86 15.94 -18.98
C VAL A 77 -8.36 15.75 -19.17
N SER A 78 -9.03 14.93 -18.37
CA SER A 78 -10.49 14.76 -18.45
C SER A 78 -11.27 16.06 -18.19
N ARG A 79 -10.74 16.98 -17.37
CA ARG A 79 -11.33 18.32 -17.15
C ARG A 79 -11.17 19.23 -18.36
N VAL A 80 -10.08 19.08 -19.11
CA VAL A 80 -9.85 19.82 -20.36
C VAL A 80 -10.78 19.29 -21.45
N VAL A 81 -10.85 17.97 -21.61
CA VAL A 81 -11.62 17.32 -22.68
C VAL A 81 -13.13 17.43 -22.45
N TRP A 82 -13.59 17.33 -21.20
CA TRP A 82 -14.98 17.58 -20.80
C TRP A 82 -15.04 18.73 -19.77
N PRO A 83 -15.02 20.00 -20.22
CA PRO A 83 -14.94 21.19 -19.37
C PRO A 83 -16.29 21.60 -18.76
N ALA A 84 -17.04 20.64 -18.22
CA ALA A 84 -18.25 20.94 -17.47
C ALA A 84 -17.91 21.38 -16.03
N ASP A 85 -18.70 22.32 -15.50
CA ASP A 85 -18.65 22.70 -14.10
C ASP A 85 -19.29 21.59 -13.25
N ILE A 86 -18.43 20.79 -12.61
CA ILE A 86 -18.80 19.64 -11.78
C ILE A 86 -18.25 19.90 -10.39
N HIS A 87 -19.12 19.77 -9.38
CA HIS A 87 -18.70 19.81 -8.00
C HIS A 87 -17.84 18.58 -7.68
N GLU A 88 -16.59 18.79 -7.28
CA GLU A 88 -15.61 17.73 -7.00
C GLU A 88 -15.20 17.77 -5.54
N GLU A 89 -15.19 16.60 -4.89
CA GLU A 89 -14.86 16.48 -3.46
C GLU A 89 -13.98 15.27 -3.18
N GLY A 90 -13.27 15.31 -2.05
CA GLY A 90 -12.52 14.16 -1.54
C GLY A 90 -13.45 13.12 -0.91
N LEU A 91 -12.97 11.87 -0.83
CA LEU A 91 -13.69 10.83 -0.09
C LEU A 91 -13.75 11.14 1.41
N GLY A 92 -14.97 11.24 1.93
CA GLY A 92 -15.24 11.25 3.38
C GLY A 92 -15.71 9.89 3.91
N SER A 93 -16.05 9.86 5.21
CA SER A 93 -16.75 8.72 5.80
C SER A 93 -18.14 8.52 5.16
N GLY A 94 -18.84 7.43 5.46
CA GLY A 94 -20.20 7.25 4.95
C GLY A 94 -21.19 8.33 5.39
N GLN A 95 -20.96 8.98 6.54
CA GLN A 95 -21.68 10.19 6.93
C GLN A 95 -21.27 11.41 6.09
N GLY A 96 -19.99 11.54 5.74
CA GLY A 96 -19.51 12.60 4.86
C GLY A 96 -20.14 12.53 3.46
N ILE A 97 -20.23 11.32 2.88
CA ILE A 97 -20.94 11.11 1.60
C ILE A 97 -22.40 11.53 1.70
N ALA A 98 -23.07 11.22 2.82
CA ALA A 98 -24.46 11.62 3.03
C ALA A 98 -24.63 13.13 3.29
N GLU A 99 -23.67 13.76 3.96
CA GLU A 99 -23.67 15.21 4.20
C GLU A 99 -23.60 16.00 2.89
N LEU A 100 -22.78 15.54 1.94
CA LEU A 100 -22.60 16.18 0.64
C LEU A 100 -23.92 16.39 -0.11
N PHE A 101 -24.82 15.41 -0.08
CA PHE A 101 -26.10 15.45 -0.81
C PHE A 101 -27.31 15.76 0.07
N LYS A 102 -27.08 16.09 1.35
CA LYS A 102 -28.15 16.39 2.29
C LYS A 102 -28.93 17.63 1.84
N GLU A 103 -30.24 17.62 2.11
CA GLU A 103 -31.07 18.80 1.92
C GLU A 103 -30.56 19.95 2.79
N GLN A 104 -30.34 21.09 2.13
CA GLN A 104 -29.94 22.32 2.77
C GLN A 104 -31.17 23.15 3.15
N LYS A 105 -31.02 24.08 4.10
CA LYS A 105 -32.10 25.02 4.45
C LYS A 105 -32.49 25.88 3.24
N ASN A 106 -31.50 26.27 2.46
CA ASN A 106 -31.60 26.99 1.20
C ASN A 106 -31.50 25.97 0.06
N PRO A 107 -32.58 25.74 -0.71
CA PRO A 107 -32.58 24.75 -1.78
C PRO A 107 -31.51 24.97 -2.86
N GLU A 108 -31.09 26.22 -3.09
CA GLU A 108 -30.04 26.62 -4.03
C GLU A 108 -28.64 26.16 -3.63
N ASP A 109 -28.40 25.99 -2.33
CA ASP A 109 -27.11 25.52 -1.79
C ASP A 109 -26.99 23.99 -1.87
N ARG A 110 -28.06 23.28 -2.27
CA ARG A 110 -28.08 21.83 -2.33
C ARG A 110 -27.24 21.31 -3.49
N ILE A 111 -26.19 20.58 -3.17
CA ILE A 111 -25.46 19.78 -4.14
C ILE A 111 -26.29 18.53 -4.48
N THR A 112 -26.64 18.39 -5.75
CA THR A 112 -27.40 17.25 -6.27
C THR A 112 -26.56 16.35 -7.17
N ARG A 113 -25.37 16.80 -7.56
CA ARG A 113 -24.46 16.12 -8.48
C ARG A 113 -23.03 16.38 -8.03
N ALA A 114 -22.26 15.32 -7.83
CA ALA A 114 -20.86 15.47 -7.46
C ALA A 114 -20.00 14.31 -7.98
N LEU A 115 -18.72 14.62 -8.22
CA LEU A 115 -17.68 13.64 -8.48
C LEU A 115 -16.76 13.54 -7.26
N ILE A 116 -16.78 12.39 -6.59
CA ILE A 116 -15.87 12.10 -5.48
C ILE A 116 -14.57 11.54 -6.05
N SER A 117 -13.46 12.22 -5.80
CA SER A 117 -12.12 11.78 -6.20
C SER A 117 -11.36 11.17 -5.03
N VAL A 118 -10.93 9.93 -5.21
CA VAL A 118 -10.08 9.18 -4.29
C VAL A 118 -8.70 9.08 -4.93
N SER A 119 -7.79 9.98 -4.55
CA SER A 119 -6.43 10.05 -5.12
C SER A 119 -5.59 8.80 -4.85
N GLU A 120 -5.85 8.10 -3.75
CA GLU A 120 -5.20 6.84 -3.41
C GLU A 120 -6.17 5.90 -2.69
N ILE A 121 -6.24 4.64 -3.15
CA ILE A 121 -7.12 3.61 -2.60
C ILE A 121 -6.84 3.30 -1.11
N ASP A 122 -5.62 3.55 -0.64
CA ASP A 122 -5.25 3.37 0.77
C ASP A 122 -6.03 4.33 1.69
N HIS A 123 -6.50 5.47 1.19
CA HIS A 123 -7.39 6.34 1.95
C HIS A 123 -8.76 5.67 2.20
N LEU A 124 -9.31 5.01 1.17
CA LEU A 124 -10.54 4.22 1.31
C LEU A 124 -10.32 3.04 2.28
N ALA A 125 -9.15 2.38 2.21
CA ALA A 125 -8.79 1.31 3.14
C ALA A 125 -8.72 1.81 4.60
N ALA A 126 -8.08 2.95 4.82
CA ALA A 126 -7.97 3.57 6.14
C ALA A 126 -9.34 3.97 6.71
N LEU A 127 -10.19 4.61 5.90
CA LEU A 127 -11.57 4.95 6.32
C LEU A 127 -12.36 3.70 6.69
N ASN A 128 -12.23 2.63 5.90
CA ASN A 128 -12.93 1.38 6.16
C ASN A 128 -12.43 0.64 7.41
N ALA A 129 -11.15 0.76 7.76
CA ALA A 129 -10.58 0.14 8.96
C ALA A 129 -11.02 0.83 10.27
N GLY A 130 -11.47 2.09 10.20
CA GLY A 130 -11.97 2.83 11.37
C GLY A 130 -13.20 2.18 11.99
N GLN A 131 -13.13 1.84 13.28
CA GLN A 131 -14.27 1.25 14.00
C GLN A 131 -15.50 2.17 13.96
N GLY A 132 -16.66 1.58 13.68
CA GLY A 132 -17.94 2.30 13.60
C GLY A 132 -18.18 3.07 12.30
N ASN A 133 -17.27 3.02 11.33
CA ASN A 133 -17.46 3.67 10.04
C ASN A 133 -18.27 2.77 9.07
N ASN A 134 -19.25 3.37 8.38
CA ASN A 134 -20.11 2.71 7.40
C ASN A 134 -19.72 3.02 5.95
N THR A 135 -18.47 3.43 5.69
CA THR A 135 -18.02 3.90 4.36
C THR A 135 -18.29 2.91 3.24
N ARG A 136 -17.93 1.61 3.36
CA ARG A 136 -18.20 0.61 2.32
C ARG A 136 -19.70 0.46 2.02
N ALA A 137 -20.54 0.48 3.05
CA ALA A 137 -21.99 0.40 2.87
C ALA A 137 -22.53 1.65 2.17
N ALA A 138 -22.05 2.84 2.56
CA ALA A 138 -22.42 4.11 1.94
C ALA A 138 -21.94 4.20 0.48
N VAL A 139 -20.72 3.76 0.16
CA VAL A 139 -20.21 3.70 -1.21
C VAL A 139 -21.08 2.79 -2.08
N LYS A 140 -21.43 1.59 -1.59
CA LYS A 140 -22.33 0.68 -2.31
C LYS A 140 -23.70 1.29 -2.58
N ALA A 141 -24.32 1.86 -1.55
CA ALA A 141 -25.61 2.55 -1.67
C ALA A 141 -25.52 3.73 -2.64
N ALA A 142 -24.43 4.49 -2.59
CA ALA A 142 -24.21 5.63 -3.46
C ALA A 142 -24.09 5.24 -4.95
N LEU A 143 -23.38 4.15 -5.24
CA LEU A 143 -23.21 3.62 -6.61
C LEU A 143 -24.51 3.05 -7.20
N THR A 144 -25.43 2.58 -6.36
CA THR A 144 -26.75 2.10 -6.79
C THR A 144 -27.82 3.19 -6.81
N GLY A 145 -27.60 4.32 -6.12
CA GLY A 145 -28.60 5.38 -5.95
C GLY A 145 -29.54 5.13 -4.78
N ASP A 146 -29.21 4.20 -3.88
CA ASP A 146 -30.00 3.92 -2.69
C ASP A 146 -29.97 5.09 -1.69
N ARG A 147 -30.85 5.06 -0.69
CA ARG A 147 -30.90 6.06 0.38
C ARG A 147 -29.55 6.13 1.11
N LEU A 148 -29.04 7.35 1.33
CA LEU A 148 -27.83 7.57 2.13
C LEU A 148 -28.14 8.13 3.52
N GLY A 149 -27.21 7.86 4.43
CA GLY A 149 -27.18 8.40 5.78
C GLY A 149 -28.12 7.69 6.77
N SER A 150 -28.23 8.28 7.96
CA SER A 150 -28.98 7.77 9.09
C SER A 150 -29.62 8.90 9.89
N LYS A 151 -30.65 8.54 10.67
CA LYS A 151 -31.30 9.44 11.61
C LYS A 151 -30.37 9.68 12.81
N GLY A 152 -30.08 10.95 13.10
CA GLY A 152 -29.32 11.37 14.26
C GLY A 152 -30.23 11.65 15.47
N ALA A 153 -29.64 11.98 16.62
CA ALA A 153 -30.37 12.38 17.82
C ALA A 153 -31.09 13.73 17.67
N SER A 154 -30.65 14.55 16.70
CA SER A 154 -31.21 15.87 16.39
C SER A 154 -31.36 16.08 14.88
N ALA A 155 -32.09 17.12 14.47
CA ALA A 155 -32.19 17.50 13.06
C ALA A 155 -30.83 17.88 12.45
N VAL A 156 -29.95 18.50 13.24
CA VAL A 156 -28.59 18.89 12.82
C VAL A 156 -27.73 17.65 12.51
N THR A 157 -27.80 16.63 13.37
CA THR A 157 -27.01 15.40 13.24
C THR A 157 -27.63 14.37 12.30
N THR A 158 -28.87 14.57 11.88
CA THR A 158 -29.56 13.71 10.91
C THR A 158 -29.03 13.97 9.51
N ARG A 159 -28.69 12.89 8.82
CA ARG A 159 -28.27 12.89 7.41
C ARG A 159 -29.17 11.92 6.69
N SER A 160 -30.18 12.42 5.99
CA SER A 160 -31.11 11.59 5.24
C SER A 160 -31.16 12.09 3.81
N VAL A 161 -30.59 11.31 2.90
CA VAL A 161 -30.61 11.60 1.46
C VAL A 161 -31.52 10.56 0.81
N PRO A 162 -32.67 10.95 0.23
CA PRO A 162 -33.56 10.01 -0.45
C PRO A 162 -32.88 9.26 -1.59
N ALA A 163 -33.32 8.04 -1.85
CA ALA A 163 -32.90 7.28 -3.03
C ALA A 163 -33.19 8.07 -4.31
N ASP A 164 -32.33 7.92 -5.31
CA ASP A 164 -32.40 8.56 -6.63
C ASP A 164 -32.47 10.11 -6.62
N SER A 165 -32.18 10.74 -5.49
CA SER A 165 -32.22 12.22 -5.36
C SER A 165 -30.87 12.91 -5.59
N TYR A 166 -29.84 12.14 -5.98
CA TYR A 166 -28.48 12.60 -6.18
C TYR A 166 -27.79 11.83 -7.31
N ARG A 167 -26.86 12.51 -7.99
CA ARG A 167 -25.93 11.92 -8.96
C ARG A 167 -24.55 11.84 -8.32
N LEU A 168 -24.10 10.62 -8.08
CA LEU A 168 -22.73 10.36 -7.60
C LEU A 168 -21.91 9.73 -8.72
N ALA A 169 -20.82 10.42 -9.06
CA ALA A 169 -19.69 9.88 -9.78
C ALA A 169 -18.53 9.64 -8.81
N MET A 170 -17.78 8.55 -8.97
CA MET A 170 -16.63 8.25 -8.11
C MET A 170 -15.42 7.83 -8.94
N SER A 171 -14.31 8.56 -8.78
CA SER A 171 -13.01 8.22 -9.36
C SER A 171 -12.11 7.66 -8.27
N ILE A 172 -11.60 6.44 -8.43
CA ILE A 172 -10.71 5.80 -7.45
C ILE A 172 -9.38 5.49 -8.12
N SER A 173 -8.32 6.15 -7.69
CA SER A 173 -6.96 5.83 -8.11
C SER A 173 -6.38 4.70 -7.26
N ALA A 174 -5.98 3.60 -7.90
CA ALA A 174 -5.48 2.41 -7.23
C ALA A 174 -4.16 1.90 -7.82
N GLN A 175 -3.39 1.23 -6.98
CA GLN A 175 -2.21 0.46 -7.36
C GLN A 175 -2.51 -1.04 -7.30
N TYR A 176 -1.82 -1.81 -8.12
CA TYR A 176 -1.80 -3.27 -8.01
C TYR A 176 -1.36 -3.70 -6.59
N GLY A 177 -2.03 -4.69 -6.00
CA GLY A 177 -1.75 -5.16 -4.63
C GLY A 177 -2.45 -4.39 -3.50
N HIS A 178 -3.09 -3.25 -3.79
CA HIS A 178 -3.72 -2.38 -2.78
C HIS A 178 -5.26 -2.39 -2.88
N THR A 179 -5.82 -3.15 -3.83
CA THR A 179 -7.25 -3.17 -4.16
C THR A 179 -8.09 -4.07 -3.25
N ALA A 180 -7.51 -4.70 -2.23
CA ALA A 180 -8.18 -5.63 -1.33
C ALA A 180 -9.43 -5.03 -0.66
N VAL A 181 -9.42 -3.73 -0.31
CA VAL A 181 -10.59 -3.05 0.29
C VAL A 181 -11.83 -3.11 -0.60
N LEU A 182 -11.65 -3.17 -1.93
CA LEU A 182 -12.72 -3.36 -2.91
C LEU A 182 -12.90 -4.86 -3.24
N MET A 183 -11.81 -5.52 -3.62
CA MET A 183 -11.80 -6.88 -4.17
C MET A 183 -12.25 -7.95 -3.18
N ASP A 184 -12.00 -7.79 -1.88
CA ASP A 184 -12.41 -8.77 -0.87
C ASP A 184 -13.92 -8.70 -0.57
N ASP A 185 -14.65 -7.72 -1.13
CA ASP A 185 -16.12 -7.59 -1.00
C ASP A 185 -16.90 -8.26 -2.15
N VAL A 186 -16.38 -9.33 -2.75
CA VAL A 186 -17.08 -10.01 -3.87
C VAL A 186 -18.51 -10.39 -3.48
N THR A 187 -18.70 -10.96 -2.28
CA THR A 187 -20.03 -11.33 -1.77
C THR A 187 -20.92 -10.12 -1.49
N GLY A 188 -20.33 -8.98 -1.13
CA GLY A 188 -21.03 -7.71 -0.94
C GLY A 188 -21.30 -6.95 -2.25
N GLY A 189 -20.70 -7.39 -3.35
CA GLY A 189 -20.94 -6.89 -4.70
C GLY A 189 -20.20 -5.60 -5.06
N THR A 190 -19.19 -5.15 -4.29
CA THR A 190 -18.52 -3.87 -4.57
C THR A 190 -17.72 -3.88 -5.88
N PRO A 191 -16.84 -4.89 -6.16
CA PRO A 191 -16.09 -4.94 -7.41
C PRO A 191 -16.96 -4.91 -8.67
N GLN A 192 -18.16 -5.50 -8.59
CA GLN A 192 -19.11 -5.66 -9.70
C GLN A 192 -19.85 -4.36 -10.04
N ARG A 193 -19.89 -3.41 -9.10
CA ARG A 193 -20.52 -2.08 -9.27
C ARG A 193 -19.56 -1.02 -9.83
N LEU A 194 -18.30 -1.39 -10.04
CA LEU A 194 -17.23 -0.50 -10.46
C LEU A 194 -16.71 -0.91 -11.83
N LEU A 195 -16.43 0.10 -12.66
CA LEU A 195 -15.62 -0.06 -13.87
C LEU A 195 -14.14 -0.06 -13.47
N TRP A 196 -13.31 -0.77 -14.22
CA TRP A 196 -11.87 -0.89 -13.97
C TRP A 196 -11.11 -0.36 -15.18
N ALA A 197 -10.46 0.79 -15.04
CA ALA A 197 -9.79 1.48 -16.14
C ALA A 197 -8.27 1.31 -16.05
N PRO A 198 -7.61 0.84 -17.13
CA PRO A 198 -6.16 0.86 -17.18
C PRO A 198 -5.68 2.29 -17.46
N VAL A 199 -4.64 2.73 -16.74
CA VAL A 199 -3.98 4.02 -17.04
C VAL A 199 -2.66 3.87 -17.79
N THR A 200 -2.30 2.64 -18.15
CA THR A 200 -1.14 2.32 -18.97
C THR A 200 -1.55 2.06 -20.40
N ASP A 201 -0.73 2.51 -21.35
CA ASP A 201 -0.93 2.32 -22.78
C ASP A 201 0.38 1.77 -23.40
N PRO A 202 0.42 0.48 -23.75
CA PRO A 202 1.58 -0.13 -24.40
C PRO A 202 1.92 0.49 -25.76
N ASP A 203 0.94 1.08 -26.43
CA ASP A 203 1.08 1.67 -27.77
C ASP A 203 1.28 3.18 -27.70
N MET A 204 1.64 3.73 -26.53
CA MET A 204 1.90 5.16 -26.33
C MET A 204 3.00 5.64 -27.29
N PRO A 205 2.78 6.72 -28.06
CA PRO A 205 3.77 7.18 -29.02
C PRO A 205 4.99 7.79 -28.30
N ASP A 206 6.16 7.76 -28.94
CA ASP A 206 7.39 8.38 -28.43
C ASP A 206 7.34 9.92 -28.44
N GLU A 207 6.58 10.49 -29.37
CA GLU A 207 6.32 11.93 -29.50
C GLU A 207 4.83 12.21 -29.30
N PRO A 208 4.46 13.35 -28.69
CA PRO A 208 3.06 13.62 -28.42
C PRO A 208 2.35 13.91 -29.73
N GLY A 209 1.12 13.40 -29.85
CA GLY A 209 0.25 13.76 -30.97
C GLY A 209 -0.06 15.28 -30.99
N PRO A 210 -0.53 15.81 -32.13
CA PRO A 210 -0.97 17.20 -32.17
C PRO A 210 -2.10 17.42 -31.16
N ILE A 211 -2.03 18.52 -30.41
CA ILE A 211 -3.10 18.93 -29.50
C ILE A 211 -4.34 19.25 -30.34
N PRO A 212 -5.50 18.63 -30.07
CA PRO A 212 -6.73 18.96 -30.79
C PRO A 212 -7.15 20.42 -30.55
N ASP A 213 -7.71 21.06 -31.58
CA ASP A 213 -8.21 22.43 -31.49
C ASP A 213 -9.54 22.53 -30.71
N ASP A 214 -10.25 21.41 -30.59
CA ASP A 214 -11.58 21.32 -29.99
C ASP A 214 -11.60 20.47 -28.70
N VAL A 215 -12.62 20.71 -27.89
CA VAL A 215 -12.99 19.90 -26.71
C VAL A 215 -14.41 19.37 -26.90
N LEU A 216 -14.83 18.42 -26.07
CA LEU A 216 -16.19 17.88 -26.17
C LEU A 216 -17.23 18.94 -25.80
N ASN A 217 -18.37 18.92 -26.49
CA ASN A 217 -19.49 19.80 -26.18
C ASN A 217 -20.17 19.38 -24.87
N THR A 218 -20.06 20.22 -23.84
CA THR A 218 -20.64 19.95 -22.51
C THR A 218 -22.03 20.56 -22.32
N LYS A 219 -22.56 21.26 -23.33
CA LYS A 219 -23.92 21.83 -23.29
C LYS A 219 -24.94 20.71 -23.52
N LEU A 220 -25.26 20.01 -22.44
CA LEU A 220 -26.26 18.95 -22.48
C LEU A 220 -27.66 19.50 -22.79
N PRO A 221 -28.52 18.74 -23.49
CA PRO A 221 -29.90 19.14 -23.72
C PRO A 221 -30.67 19.34 -22.41
N SER A 222 -31.73 20.14 -22.46
CA SER A 222 -32.54 20.48 -21.26
C SER A 222 -33.11 19.25 -20.55
N TRP A 223 -33.44 18.17 -21.26
CA TRP A 223 -33.94 16.93 -20.66
C TRP A 223 -32.92 16.29 -19.70
N ALA A 224 -31.62 16.50 -19.92
CA ALA A 224 -30.57 15.95 -19.07
C ALA A 224 -30.45 16.71 -17.73
N LEU A 225 -31.08 17.88 -17.63
CA LEU A 225 -30.98 18.81 -16.51
C LEU A 225 -32.34 19.18 -15.90
N SER A 226 -33.45 18.69 -16.46
CA SER A 226 -34.82 19.22 -16.23
C SER A 226 -35.38 19.03 -14.83
N GLY A 227 -34.64 18.40 -13.90
CA GLY A 227 -35.11 18.03 -12.55
C GLY A 227 -36.24 16.99 -12.53
N GLN A 228 -36.95 16.82 -13.64
CA GLN A 228 -37.97 15.80 -13.85
C GLN A 228 -37.31 14.45 -14.13
N LYS A 229 -38.05 13.38 -13.78
CA LYS A 229 -37.62 12.02 -14.08
C LYS A 229 -37.64 11.79 -15.59
N THR A 230 -36.46 11.58 -16.16
CA THR A 230 -36.25 11.27 -17.58
C THR A 230 -35.66 9.88 -17.69
N LEU A 231 -36.38 8.97 -18.33
CA LEU A 231 -35.88 7.62 -18.58
C LEU A 231 -35.16 7.57 -19.94
N ILE A 232 -33.94 7.07 -19.92
CA ILE A 232 -33.21 6.73 -21.14
C ILE A 232 -34.00 5.67 -21.91
N GLN A 233 -34.04 5.79 -23.24
CA GLN A 233 -34.71 4.80 -24.08
C GLN A 233 -33.69 3.80 -24.61
N TYR A 234 -34.10 2.54 -24.70
CA TYR A 234 -33.33 1.50 -25.37
C TYR A 234 -33.87 1.37 -26.79
N GLY A 235 -33.09 1.83 -27.77
CA GLY A 235 -33.47 1.73 -29.18
C GLY A 235 -33.53 0.27 -29.66
N PRO A 236 -32.48 -0.52 -29.45
CA PRO A 236 -32.46 -1.94 -29.86
C PRO A 236 -33.22 -2.86 -28.91
N ASP A 237 -34.05 -3.75 -29.46
CA ASP A 237 -34.74 -4.79 -28.69
C ASP A 237 -33.77 -5.76 -27.99
N ALA A 238 -32.58 -5.97 -28.57
CA ALA A 238 -31.52 -6.80 -28.00
C ALA A 238 -31.09 -6.33 -26.59
N ILE A 239 -31.26 -5.06 -26.25
CA ILE A 239 -30.98 -4.55 -24.90
C ILE A 239 -31.99 -5.13 -23.90
N ASN A 240 -33.28 -5.09 -24.25
CA ASN A 240 -34.34 -5.64 -23.39
C ASN A 240 -34.20 -7.16 -23.21
N GLU A 241 -33.82 -7.87 -24.28
CA GLU A 241 -33.52 -9.30 -24.21
C GLU A 241 -32.33 -9.60 -23.29
N TYR A 242 -31.25 -8.83 -23.40
CA TYR A 242 -30.07 -8.95 -22.55
C TYR A 242 -30.41 -8.68 -21.07
N VAL A 243 -31.20 -7.65 -20.78
CA VAL A 243 -31.68 -7.34 -19.42
C VAL A 243 -32.52 -8.48 -18.87
N ARG A 244 -33.48 -9.00 -19.65
CA ARG A 244 -34.34 -10.12 -19.25
C ARG A 244 -33.52 -11.36 -18.93
N ALA A 245 -32.56 -11.70 -19.79
CA ALA A 245 -31.68 -12.85 -19.60
C ALA A 245 -30.86 -12.73 -18.31
N GLY A 246 -30.25 -11.55 -18.06
CA GLY A 246 -29.49 -11.29 -16.84
C GLY A 246 -30.35 -11.38 -15.56
N LEU A 247 -31.56 -10.82 -15.58
CA LEU A 247 -32.48 -10.91 -14.45
C LEU A 247 -32.93 -12.35 -14.16
N LEU A 248 -33.19 -13.15 -15.20
CA LEU A 248 -33.56 -14.55 -15.04
C LEU A 248 -32.40 -15.38 -14.50
N ALA A 249 -31.19 -15.19 -15.01
CA ALA A 249 -29.99 -15.89 -14.53
C ALA A 249 -29.73 -15.56 -13.05
N ASN A 250 -29.76 -14.28 -12.68
CA ASN A 250 -29.58 -13.85 -11.30
C ASN A 250 -30.69 -14.38 -10.38
N GLY A 251 -31.96 -14.31 -10.82
CA GLY A 251 -33.11 -14.79 -10.04
C GLY A 251 -33.13 -16.30 -9.82
N ARG A 252 -32.49 -17.08 -10.70
CA ARG A 252 -32.34 -18.53 -10.60
C ARG A 252 -31.08 -18.98 -9.88
N GLY A 253 -30.11 -18.07 -9.68
CA GLY A 253 -28.81 -18.40 -9.12
C GLY A 253 -27.83 -19.02 -10.13
N ASP A 254 -28.09 -18.88 -11.43
CA ASP A 254 -27.28 -19.46 -12.52
C ASP A 254 -26.09 -18.56 -12.92
N GLY A 255 -25.95 -17.38 -12.32
CA GLY A 255 -24.92 -16.40 -12.65
C GLY A 255 -23.66 -16.48 -11.78
N ASP A 256 -22.50 -16.19 -12.37
CA ASP A 256 -21.25 -16.04 -11.61
C ASP A 256 -21.34 -14.85 -10.66
N ALA A 257 -20.97 -15.06 -9.39
CA ALA A 257 -21.08 -14.04 -8.34
C ALA A 257 -20.30 -12.75 -8.67
N ILE A 258 -19.22 -12.84 -9.47
CA ILE A 258 -18.41 -11.69 -9.88
C ILE A 258 -19.04 -10.84 -11.01
N ASP A 259 -20.12 -11.31 -11.63
CA ASP A 259 -20.78 -10.60 -12.73
C ASP A 259 -22.21 -10.15 -12.39
N GLY A 260 -22.65 -10.33 -11.15
CA GLY A 260 -24.04 -10.05 -10.72
C GLY A 260 -24.55 -8.62 -11.00
N HIS A 261 -23.65 -7.65 -11.16
CA HIS A 261 -24.00 -6.26 -11.55
C HIS A 261 -23.52 -5.83 -12.93
N ARG A 262 -22.89 -6.73 -13.71
CA ARG A 262 -22.32 -6.40 -15.04
C ARG A 262 -23.36 -5.82 -15.98
N THR A 263 -24.58 -6.39 -16.00
CA THR A 263 -25.69 -5.90 -16.84
C THR A 263 -26.01 -4.44 -16.56
N LEU A 264 -26.19 -4.08 -15.29
CA LEU A 264 -26.52 -2.70 -14.91
C LEU A 264 -25.36 -1.75 -15.25
N THR A 265 -24.12 -2.16 -14.98
CA THR A 265 -22.93 -1.36 -15.30
C THR A 265 -22.81 -1.11 -16.80
N ARG A 266 -23.05 -2.14 -17.65
CA ARG A 266 -23.05 -1.97 -19.11
C ARG A 266 -24.12 -1.00 -19.59
N LEU A 267 -25.34 -1.08 -19.04
CA LEU A 267 -26.42 -0.15 -19.38
C LEU A 267 -26.06 1.31 -19.06
N LYS A 268 -25.39 1.55 -17.91
CA LYS A 268 -24.89 2.88 -17.55
C LYS A 268 -23.87 3.39 -18.55
N VAL A 269 -22.89 2.56 -18.94
CA VAL A 269 -21.90 2.89 -19.97
C VAL A 269 -22.58 3.21 -21.31
N ALA A 270 -23.56 2.42 -21.74
CA ALA A 270 -24.28 2.65 -23.00
C ALA A 270 -25.10 3.96 -22.95
N ALA A 271 -25.69 4.29 -21.80
CA ALA A 271 -26.37 5.56 -21.59
C ALA A 271 -25.39 6.74 -21.59
N ASP A 272 -24.24 6.63 -20.92
CA ASP A 272 -23.21 7.67 -20.92
C ASP A 272 -22.68 7.93 -22.34
N LEU A 273 -22.51 6.89 -23.17
CA LEU A 273 -22.18 7.04 -24.60
C LEU A 273 -23.26 7.77 -25.40
N ALA A 274 -24.54 7.46 -25.17
CA ALA A 274 -25.63 8.18 -25.80
C ALA A 274 -25.68 9.67 -25.35
N ILE A 275 -25.45 9.94 -24.07
CA ILE A 275 -25.44 11.29 -23.49
C ILE A 275 -24.24 12.10 -23.99
N LEU A 276 -23.08 11.45 -24.17
CA LEU A 276 -21.88 12.02 -24.78
C LEU A 276 -22.19 12.57 -26.20
N ASP A 277 -23.11 11.94 -26.91
CA ASP A 277 -23.65 12.39 -28.20
C ASP A 277 -24.94 13.23 -28.08
N HIS A 278 -25.28 13.70 -26.88
CA HIS A 278 -26.48 14.49 -26.57
C HIS A 278 -27.82 13.79 -26.86
N ARG A 279 -27.85 12.46 -26.87
CA ARG A 279 -29.04 11.63 -27.11
C ARG A 279 -29.60 11.05 -25.81
N SER A 280 -30.93 10.93 -25.75
CA SER A 280 -31.64 10.22 -24.67
C SER A 280 -32.00 8.77 -25.04
N VAL A 281 -31.58 8.32 -26.22
CA VAL A 281 -31.84 6.99 -26.76
C VAL A 281 -30.52 6.29 -27.02
N VAL A 282 -30.32 5.13 -26.40
CA VAL A 282 -29.19 4.22 -26.66
C VAL A 282 -29.42 3.55 -28.00
N SER A 283 -28.48 3.72 -28.93
CA SER A 283 -28.50 3.12 -30.26
C SER A 283 -27.80 1.74 -30.28
N ASP A 284 -27.92 1.01 -31.39
CA ASP A 284 -27.15 -0.23 -31.63
C ASP A 284 -25.64 0.01 -31.51
N LYS A 285 -25.17 1.16 -32.00
CA LYS A 285 -23.75 1.52 -31.96
C LYS A 285 -23.29 1.72 -30.51
N ASP A 286 -24.03 2.46 -29.69
CA ASP A 286 -23.70 2.66 -28.27
C ASP A 286 -23.69 1.33 -27.52
N TRP A 287 -24.64 0.45 -27.83
CA TRP A 287 -24.72 -0.87 -27.22
C TRP A 287 -23.53 -1.75 -27.56
N MET A 288 -23.06 -1.73 -28.81
CA MET A 288 -21.85 -2.42 -29.24
C MET A 288 -20.59 -1.83 -28.59
N LEU A 289 -20.45 -0.50 -28.59
CA LEU A 289 -19.31 0.20 -27.97
C LEU A 289 -19.26 -0.06 -26.45
N SER A 290 -20.41 -0.13 -25.79
CA SER A 290 -20.47 -0.44 -24.35
C SER A 290 -19.91 -1.83 -24.04
N GLU A 291 -20.10 -2.83 -24.91
CA GLU A 291 -19.52 -4.16 -24.69
C GLU A 291 -17.99 -4.12 -24.79
N PHE A 292 -17.45 -3.37 -25.75
CA PHE A 292 -16.01 -3.19 -25.88
C PHE A 292 -15.40 -2.56 -24.61
N ILE A 293 -16.04 -1.50 -24.09
CA ILE A 293 -15.61 -0.84 -22.85
C ILE A 293 -15.70 -1.81 -21.65
N MET A 294 -16.80 -2.56 -21.55
CA MET A 294 -16.97 -3.56 -20.50
C MET A 294 -15.91 -4.67 -20.58
N ALA A 295 -15.59 -5.16 -21.78
CA ALA A 295 -14.53 -6.14 -21.97
C ALA A 295 -13.16 -5.64 -21.50
N LYS A 296 -12.76 -4.41 -21.88
CA LYS A 296 -11.51 -3.80 -21.39
C LYS A 296 -11.51 -3.59 -19.87
N SER A 297 -12.68 -3.30 -19.29
CA SER A 297 -12.86 -3.23 -17.83
C SER A 297 -12.69 -4.60 -17.16
N ASP A 298 -13.32 -5.63 -17.71
CA ASP A 298 -13.21 -7.01 -17.21
C ASP A 298 -11.74 -7.50 -17.30
N ASP A 299 -11.04 -7.23 -18.41
CA ASP A 299 -9.62 -7.56 -18.60
C ASP A 299 -8.72 -6.86 -17.56
N THR A 300 -8.99 -5.59 -17.28
CA THR A 300 -8.26 -4.81 -16.27
C THR A 300 -8.49 -5.39 -14.87
N ARG A 301 -9.73 -5.70 -14.53
CA ARG A 301 -10.09 -6.35 -13.26
C ARG A 301 -9.40 -7.71 -13.12
N ASN A 302 -9.39 -8.52 -14.18
CA ASN A 302 -8.74 -9.83 -14.20
C ASN A 302 -7.21 -9.71 -14.03
N THR A 303 -6.60 -8.69 -14.64
CA THR A 303 -5.16 -8.39 -14.48
C THR A 303 -4.82 -8.05 -13.03
N VAL A 304 -5.68 -7.30 -12.33
CA VAL A 304 -5.52 -7.02 -10.90
C VAL A 304 -5.57 -8.30 -10.07
N LEU A 305 -6.58 -9.15 -10.30
CA LEU A 305 -6.72 -10.42 -9.59
C LEU A 305 -5.51 -11.35 -9.81
N GLU A 306 -5.01 -11.42 -11.04
CA GLU A 306 -3.85 -12.25 -11.37
C GLU A 306 -2.58 -11.70 -10.72
N TYR A 307 -2.41 -10.38 -10.67
CA TYR A 307 -1.31 -9.76 -9.94
C TYR A 307 -1.33 -10.15 -8.45
N ASP A 308 -2.50 -10.04 -7.80
CA ASP A 308 -2.64 -10.38 -6.39
C ASP A 308 -2.34 -11.86 -6.11
N ARG A 309 -2.79 -12.76 -7.00
CA ARG A 309 -2.49 -14.20 -6.94
C ARG A 309 -0.99 -14.47 -7.07
N ARG A 310 -0.30 -13.82 -8.02
CA ARG A 310 1.16 -13.95 -8.20
C ARG A 310 1.90 -13.47 -6.96
N ALA A 311 1.56 -12.28 -6.46
CA ALA A 311 2.16 -11.73 -5.24
C ALA A 311 1.92 -12.60 -4.01
N ALA A 312 0.76 -13.27 -3.90
CA ALA A 312 0.49 -14.22 -2.82
C ALA A 312 1.33 -15.50 -2.94
N ARG A 313 1.46 -16.06 -4.16
CA ARG A 313 2.31 -17.24 -4.42
C ARG A 313 3.78 -16.96 -4.11
N GLU A 314 4.28 -15.79 -4.53
CA GLU A 314 5.66 -15.36 -4.23
C GLU A 314 5.89 -15.20 -2.73
N ARG A 315 4.97 -14.56 -1.99
CA ARG A 315 5.05 -14.46 -0.52
C ARG A 315 5.05 -15.82 0.16
N ALA A 316 4.19 -16.74 -0.27
CA ALA A 316 4.15 -18.09 0.26
C ALA A 316 5.47 -18.85 0.00
N ARG A 317 6.03 -18.74 -1.22
CA ARG A 317 7.32 -19.33 -1.59
C ARG A 317 8.46 -18.75 -0.75
N SER A 318 8.54 -17.42 -0.63
CA SER A 318 9.56 -16.74 0.18
C SER A 318 9.48 -17.14 1.65
N LYS A 319 8.27 -17.30 2.21
CA LYS A 319 8.07 -17.78 3.59
C LYS A 319 8.49 -19.24 3.77
N ALA A 320 8.20 -20.11 2.81
CA ALA A 320 8.62 -21.51 2.84
C ALA A 320 10.15 -21.64 2.78
N ILE A 321 10.81 -20.90 1.88
CA ILE A 321 12.28 -20.85 1.79
C ILE A 321 12.88 -20.33 3.09
N ALA A 322 12.36 -19.23 3.64
CA ALA A 322 12.84 -18.67 4.90
C ALA A 322 12.72 -19.65 6.07
N ARG A 323 11.64 -20.44 6.12
CA ARG A 323 11.46 -21.49 7.14
C ARG A 323 12.45 -22.63 6.97
N ALA A 324 12.62 -23.15 5.75
CA ALA A 324 13.56 -24.24 5.47
C ALA A 324 15.00 -23.85 5.82
N THR A 325 15.46 -22.66 5.40
CA THR A 325 16.79 -22.14 5.76
C THR A 325 16.95 -21.94 7.27
N GLY A 326 15.87 -21.54 7.96
CA GLY A 326 15.88 -21.38 9.42
C GLY A 326 16.02 -22.71 10.16
N GLU A 327 15.30 -23.75 9.71
CA GLU A 327 15.38 -25.11 10.25
C GLU A 327 16.78 -25.71 10.00
N GLU A 328 17.34 -25.55 8.79
CA GLU A 328 18.72 -26.00 8.47
C GLU A 328 19.79 -25.32 9.33
N PHE A 329 19.70 -24.00 9.53
CA PHE A 329 20.66 -23.27 10.37
C PHE A 329 20.56 -23.69 11.84
N TYR A 330 19.34 -23.96 12.31
CA TYR A 330 19.10 -24.43 13.66
C TYR A 330 19.72 -25.81 13.91
N ASP A 331 19.57 -26.72 12.96
CA ASP A 331 20.16 -28.06 13.03
C ASP A 331 21.69 -28.02 12.94
N GLN A 332 22.27 -27.20 12.06
CA GLN A 332 23.72 -27.00 11.97
C GLN A 332 24.31 -26.41 13.27
N SER A 333 23.67 -25.38 13.85
CA SER A 333 24.12 -24.76 15.11
C SER A 333 24.05 -25.74 16.29
N ARG A 334 23.02 -26.58 16.34
CA ARG A 334 22.90 -27.65 17.34
C ARG A 334 24.01 -28.69 17.18
N LEU A 335 24.29 -29.11 15.95
CA LEU A 335 25.36 -30.06 15.65
C LEU A 335 26.73 -29.52 16.09
N GLU A 336 27.03 -28.26 15.77
CA GLU A 336 28.28 -27.59 16.21
C GLU A 336 28.36 -27.46 17.74
N THR A 337 27.24 -27.20 18.41
CA THR A 337 27.19 -27.16 19.88
C THR A 337 27.49 -28.54 20.49
N VAL A 338 26.98 -29.61 19.89
CA VAL A 338 27.26 -30.99 20.31
C VAL A 338 28.74 -31.32 20.10
N LYS A 339 29.31 -31.01 18.92
CA LYS A 339 30.74 -31.19 18.65
C LYS A 339 31.62 -30.49 19.69
N ARG A 340 31.38 -29.21 19.98
CA ARG A 340 32.13 -28.44 21.00
C ARG A 340 32.00 -29.04 22.40
N SER A 341 30.82 -29.55 22.73
CA SER A 341 30.56 -30.17 24.03
C SER A 341 31.32 -31.50 24.17
N ILE A 342 31.35 -32.32 23.12
CA ILE A 342 32.13 -33.56 23.08
C ILE A 342 33.63 -33.25 23.23
N LEU A 343 34.16 -32.32 22.44
CA LEU A 343 35.57 -31.91 22.54
C LEU A 343 35.91 -31.42 23.95
N ARG A 344 35.12 -30.49 24.51
CA ARG A 344 35.35 -29.97 25.87
C ARG A 344 35.32 -31.07 26.95
N MET A 345 34.41 -32.05 26.83
CA MET A 345 34.35 -33.17 27.78
C MET A 345 35.58 -34.06 27.67
N LEU A 346 36.07 -34.32 26.47
CA LEU A 346 37.29 -35.11 26.25
C LEU A 346 38.56 -34.34 26.62
N GLU A 347 38.57 -33.01 26.48
CA GLU A 347 39.68 -32.12 26.89
C GLU A 347 39.84 -32.11 28.41
N ASN A 348 38.73 -31.96 29.13
CA ASN A 348 38.75 -31.81 30.58
C ASN A 348 38.91 -33.15 31.31
N ASP A 349 38.20 -34.19 30.86
CA ASP A 349 38.06 -35.43 31.64
C ASP A 349 38.76 -36.63 30.97
N GLY A 350 39.42 -36.43 29.82
CA GLY A 350 40.14 -37.47 29.10
C GLY A 350 39.24 -38.51 28.41
N GLU A 351 39.76 -39.73 28.26
CA GLU A 351 39.12 -40.80 27.49
C GLU A 351 37.82 -41.31 28.13
N GLN A 352 36.69 -41.20 27.41
CA GLN A 352 35.36 -41.53 27.92
C GLN A 352 34.60 -42.50 27.01
N SER A 353 33.66 -43.26 27.59
CA SER A 353 32.77 -44.13 26.81
C SER A 353 31.76 -43.32 26.01
N GLY A 354 31.34 -43.83 24.84
CA GLY A 354 30.30 -43.20 24.03
C GLY A 354 28.97 -43.04 24.77
N GLY A 355 28.62 -44.01 25.61
CA GLY A 355 27.43 -43.97 26.46
C GLY A 355 27.45 -42.82 27.46
N ASP A 356 28.60 -42.56 28.10
CA ASP A 356 28.76 -41.47 29.06
C ASP A 356 28.74 -40.10 28.39
N LEU A 357 29.43 -39.93 27.26
CA LEU A 357 29.37 -38.69 26.49
C LEU A 357 27.94 -38.37 26.05
N ARG A 358 27.22 -39.36 25.51
CA ARG A 358 25.82 -39.19 25.10
C ARG A 358 24.91 -38.85 26.28
N ARG A 359 25.08 -39.53 27.43
CA ARG A 359 24.31 -39.23 28.65
C ARG A 359 24.53 -37.78 29.14
N ARG A 360 25.78 -37.30 29.10
CA ARG A 360 26.16 -35.95 29.56
C ARG A 360 25.71 -34.80 28.65
N LEU A 361 25.35 -35.06 27.39
CA LEU A 361 24.73 -34.05 26.50
C LEU A 361 23.34 -33.61 26.98
N GLY A 362 22.68 -34.38 27.85
CA GLY A 362 21.43 -34.02 28.52
C GLY A 362 20.19 -34.16 27.61
N LYS A 363 19.84 -33.10 26.87
CA LYS A 363 18.59 -33.04 26.08
C LYS A 363 18.55 -34.12 25.00
N ARG A 364 17.37 -34.72 24.77
CA ARG A 364 17.15 -35.79 23.78
C ARG A 364 17.63 -35.41 22.38
N GLU A 365 17.31 -34.20 21.93
CA GLU A 365 17.68 -33.70 20.59
C GLU A 365 19.22 -33.64 20.39
N LYS A 366 19.98 -33.30 21.43
CA LYS A 366 21.45 -33.31 21.38
C LYS A 366 22.02 -34.73 21.34
N ARG A 367 21.35 -35.67 22.02
CA ARG A 367 21.73 -37.09 22.01
C ARG A 367 21.47 -37.73 20.66
N GLU A 368 20.45 -37.33 19.93
CA GLU A 368 20.16 -37.82 18.58
C GLU A 368 21.25 -37.40 17.59
N LEU A 369 21.87 -36.22 17.77
CA LEU A 369 22.99 -35.73 16.95
C LEU A 369 24.37 -36.28 17.34
N PHE A 370 24.48 -37.13 18.36
CA PHE A 370 25.76 -37.61 18.88
C PHE A 370 26.57 -38.39 17.84
N ASP A 371 25.96 -39.40 17.21
CA ASP A 371 26.65 -40.30 16.28
C ASP A 371 27.18 -39.53 15.06
N GLN A 372 26.36 -38.59 14.55
CA GLN A 372 26.76 -37.69 13.46
C GLN A 372 27.90 -36.75 13.88
N ALA A 373 27.85 -36.17 15.08
CA ALA A 373 28.87 -35.26 15.58
C ALA A 373 30.22 -35.98 15.75
N VAL A 374 30.22 -37.19 16.31
CA VAL A 374 31.43 -37.99 16.52
C VAL A 374 32.06 -38.39 15.19
N ALA A 375 31.28 -38.92 14.24
CA ALA A 375 31.80 -39.30 12.93
C ALA A 375 32.48 -38.12 12.19
N LEU A 376 31.91 -36.91 12.30
CA LEU A 376 32.52 -35.70 11.75
C LEU A 376 33.80 -35.28 12.48
N LEU A 377 33.87 -35.45 13.80
CA LEU A 377 35.08 -35.16 14.58
C LEU A 377 36.19 -36.19 14.33
N GLU A 378 35.85 -37.45 14.11
CA GLU A 378 36.79 -38.52 13.74
C GLU A 378 37.37 -38.30 12.34
N ASN A 379 36.51 -37.98 11.36
CA ASN A 379 36.96 -37.63 10.01
C ASN A 379 37.87 -36.39 9.99
N ALA A 380 37.64 -35.44 10.90
CA ALA A 380 38.50 -34.27 11.09
C ALA A 380 39.79 -34.57 11.88
N GLY A 381 39.97 -35.80 12.37
CA GLY A 381 41.12 -36.21 13.19
C GLY A 381 41.15 -35.58 14.59
N LEU A 382 40.06 -34.93 15.03
CA LEU A 382 39.97 -34.26 16.33
C LEU A 382 39.64 -35.25 17.46
N VAL A 383 38.98 -36.36 17.12
CA VAL A 383 38.64 -37.45 18.04
C VAL A 383 39.10 -38.76 17.42
N THR A 384 39.55 -39.70 18.25
CA THR A 384 39.85 -41.08 17.83
C THR A 384 39.07 -42.05 18.70
N SER A 385 38.48 -43.08 18.09
CA SER A 385 37.84 -44.18 18.79
C SER A 385 38.79 -45.35 19.05
N THR A 386 38.61 -45.98 20.21
CA THR A 386 39.28 -47.21 20.63
C THR A 386 38.22 -48.22 21.10
N SER A 387 38.43 -49.50 20.79
CA SER A 387 37.60 -50.56 21.36
C SER A 387 37.92 -50.71 22.84
N GLY A 388 36.91 -50.49 23.69
CA GLY A 388 36.97 -50.70 25.13
C GLY A 388 36.48 -52.09 25.56
N GLU A 389 36.45 -52.31 26.88
CA GLU A 389 35.92 -53.55 27.46
C GLU A 389 34.42 -53.73 27.14
N HIS A 390 33.99 -54.98 26.99
CA HIS A 390 32.60 -55.37 26.71
C HIS A 390 31.96 -54.73 25.45
N ASN A 391 32.65 -54.72 24.31
CA ASN A 391 32.15 -54.15 23.04
C ASN A 391 31.79 -52.65 23.12
N SER A 392 32.26 -51.93 24.13
CA SER A 392 32.04 -50.48 24.24
C SER A 392 33.05 -49.72 23.39
N VAL A 393 32.64 -48.62 22.76
CA VAL A 393 33.55 -47.70 22.05
C VAL A 393 33.91 -46.55 23.00
N ARG A 394 35.20 -46.31 23.17
CA ARG A 394 35.73 -45.18 23.92
C ARG A 394 36.31 -44.15 22.96
N TYR A 395 36.21 -42.88 23.35
CA TYR A 395 36.66 -41.75 22.55
C TYR A 395 37.68 -40.94 23.35
N ARG A 396 38.71 -40.47 22.67
CA ARG A 396 39.73 -39.55 23.20
C ARG A 396 40.05 -38.47 22.16
N ILE A 397 40.66 -37.38 22.59
CA ILE A 397 41.20 -36.37 21.67
C ILE A 397 42.28 -37.01 20.79
N GLY A 398 42.17 -36.75 19.49
CA GLY A 398 43.21 -37.13 18.53
C GLY A 398 44.51 -36.39 18.85
N SER A 399 45.64 -37.09 18.87
CA SER A 399 46.94 -36.40 18.89
C SER A 399 47.09 -35.56 17.62
N PRO A 400 47.77 -34.40 17.65
CA PRO A 400 48.06 -33.64 16.44
C PRO A 400 48.94 -34.52 15.53
N VAL A 401 48.31 -35.19 14.57
CA VAL A 401 49.04 -35.98 13.60
C VAL A 401 49.58 -34.99 12.56
N THR A 402 50.85 -34.62 12.72
CA THR A 402 51.69 -34.15 11.61
C THR A 402 51.77 -35.30 10.61
N ASN A 403 50.81 -35.38 9.67
CA ASN A 403 50.86 -36.36 8.61
C ASN A 403 51.96 -35.96 7.61
N GLN A 404 53.19 -36.44 7.82
CA GLN A 404 54.11 -36.69 6.71
C GLN A 404 53.60 -37.94 5.99
N VAL A 405 52.94 -37.73 4.86
CA VAL A 405 52.60 -38.79 3.92
C VAL A 405 53.91 -39.29 3.28
N THR A 406 54.39 -40.46 3.72
CA THR A 406 55.45 -41.20 3.03
C THR A 406 54.81 -42.39 2.32
N PRO A 407 54.72 -42.40 0.98
CA PRO A 407 54.13 -43.53 0.27
C PRO A 407 55.14 -44.68 0.13
N GLN A 408 54.84 -45.85 0.68
CA GLN A 408 55.54 -47.10 0.37
C GLN A 408 54.71 -47.96 -0.59
N LYS A 409 55.13 -47.94 -1.88
CA LYS A 409 54.93 -48.91 -2.98
C LYS A 409 53.51 -49.48 -3.21
N ALA A 410 52.80 -49.08 -4.27
CA ALA A 410 52.95 -49.43 -5.69
C ALA A 410 52.39 -50.82 -6.07
N SER A 411 51.08 -50.87 -6.35
CA SER A 411 50.53 -51.58 -7.53
C SER A 411 49.18 -50.95 -7.94
N SER A 412 49.06 -50.77 -9.26
CA SER A 412 47.94 -50.39 -10.16
C SER A 412 46.54 -50.89 -9.73
N GLU A 413 45.40 -50.29 -10.06
CA GLU A 413 44.88 -49.46 -11.18
C GLU A 413 43.59 -48.81 -10.65
N GLY A 414 43.30 -47.51 -10.77
CA GLY A 414 42.75 -46.92 -11.99
C GLY A 414 41.76 -45.78 -11.63
N VAL A 415 41.90 -44.67 -12.39
CA VAL A 415 40.93 -43.57 -12.62
C VAL A 415 40.75 -42.53 -11.50
N THR A 416 41.36 -41.34 -11.65
CA THR A 416 40.71 -40.02 -11.93
C THR A 416 41.80 -38.91 -12.04
N PRO A 417 41.70 -37.91 -12.96
CA PRO A 417 42.76 -36.95 -13.27
C PRO A 417 42.99 -35.85 -12.20
N PRO A 418 44.11 -35.11 -12.28
CA PRO A 418 44.66 -34.30 -11.18
C PRO A 418 44.05 -32.88 -11.07
N VAL A 419 43.80 -32.42 -9.85
CA VAL A 419 43.52 -31.02 -9.55
C VAL A 419 44.85 -30.26 -9.42
N THR A 420 45.12 -29.36 -10.35
CA THR A 420 46.26 -28.44 -10.34
C THR A 420 45.96 -27.21 -9.48
N ARG A 421 46.96 -26.72 -8.73
CA ARG A 421 46.95 -25.45 -7.99
C ARG A 421 47.06 -24.25 -8.94
N ASP A 422 46.34 -23.16 -8.63
CA ASP A 422 46.68 -21.72 -8.72
C ASP A 422 47.75 -21.26 -9.73
N HIS A 423 47.63 -20.27 -10.62
CA HIS A 423 46.93 -18.96 -10.74
C HIS A 423 46.88 -18.60 -12.28
N PRO A 424 46.58 -17.38 -12.83
CA PRO A 424 46.07 -16.10 -12.30
C PRO A 424 44.88 -15.52 -13.11
N ALA A 425 44.42 -14.33 -12.71
CA ALA A 425 43.39 -13.51 -13.34
C ALA A 425 43.49 -13.45 -14.88
N THR A 426 42.37 -13.75 -15.54
CA THR A 426 42.08 -13.24 -16.89
C THR A 426 40.83 -12.38 -16.77
N VAL A 427 41.03 -11.08 -16.97
CA VAL A 427 39.97 -10.08 -17.13
C VAL A 427 39.23 -10.39 -18.42
N THR A 428 37.92 -10.62 -18.32
CA THR A 428 36.99 -10.44 -19.44
C THR A 428 35.78 -9.71 -18.90
N ASP A 429 35.59 -8.48 -19.40
CA ASP A 429 34.41 -7.64 -19.23
C ASP A 429 33.14 -8.42 -19.53
N LEU A 430 32.31 -8.62 -18.51
CA LEU A 430 30.89 -8.93 -18.67
C LEU A 430 30.07 -8.22 -17.59
N ASP A 431 30.42 -6.96 -17.34
CA ASP A 431 29.52 -6.00 -16.73
C ASP A 431 28.49 -5.59 -17.77
N THR A 432 27.26 -6.09 -17.63
CA THR A 432 26.00 -5.34 -17.94
C THR A 432 24.72 -6.16 -17.75
N ARG A 433 24.77 -7.42 -17.28
CA ARG A 433 23.52 -8.20 -17.05
C ARG A 433 23.60 -9.11 -15.84
N ARG A 434 23.66 -8.54 -14.63
CA ARG A 434 23.19 -9.22 -13.42
C ARG A 434 22.44 -8.25 -12.53
N SER A 435 21.13 -8.48 -12.45
CA SER A 435 20.29 -8.07 -11.34
C SER A 435 21.01 -8.35 -10.02
N THR A 436 21.11 -7.33 -9.18
CA THR A 436 21.68 -7.34 -7.84
C THR A 436 21.03 -8.45 -7.00
N GLU A 437 21.69 -9.61 -6.91
CA GLU A 437 21.45 -10.56 -5.83
C GLU A 437 21.88 -9.87 -4.54
N ILE A 438 20.91 -9.36 -3.78
CA ILE A 438 21.14 -8.76 -2.47
C ILE A 438 21.65 -9.89 -1.56
N HIS A 439 22.93 -9.82 -1.19
CA HIS A 439 23.52 -10.67 -0.16
C HIS A 439 22.63 -10.63 1.09
N LYS A 440 22.03 -11.76 1.45
CA LYS A 440 21.22 -11.87 2.66
C LYS A 440 22.13 -11.62 3.88
N PRO A 441 21.82 -10.65 4.75
CA PRO A 441 22.73 -10.31 5.83
C PRO A 441 22.89 -11.45 6.85
N THR A 442 24.12 -11.70 7.30
CA THR A 442 24.46 -12.80 8.22
C THR A 442 24.12 -12.51 9.69
N LEU A 443 23.92 -11.24 10.05
CA LEU A 443 23.52 -10.79 11.39
C LEU A 443 22.07 -10.28 11.37
N SER A 444 21.41 -10.23 12.52
CA SER A 444 20.14 -9.52 12.65
C SER A 444 20.38 -8.00 12.61
N ALA A 445 19.39 -7.21 12.16
CA ALA A 445 19.51 -5.75 12.11
C ALA A 445 19.93 -5.10 13.45
N PRO A 446 19.43 -5.56 14.62
CA PRO A 446 19.92 -5.08 15.92
C PRO A 446 21.40 -5.36 16.15
N LYS A 447 21.85 -6.58 15.83
CA LYS A 447 23.23 -7.00 16.04
C LYS A 447 24.20 -6.34 15.06
N TRP A 448 23.74 -6.07 13.84
CA TRP A 448 24.49 -5.26 12.89
C TRP A 448 24.64 -3.82 13.38
N LEU A 449 23.57 -3.21 13.89
CA LEU A 449 23.59 -1.84 14.41
C LEU A 449 24.54 -1.71 15.60
N GLU A 450 24.51 -2.66 16.53
CA GLU A 450 25.41 -2.73 17.70
C GLU A 450 26.89 -2.82 17.27
N ASN A 451 27.20 -3.68 16.29
CA ASN A 451 28.53 -3.78 15.72
C ASN A 451 28.96 -2.48 15.01
N HIS A 452 28.05 -1.86 14.26
CA HIS A 452 28.32 -0.63 13.53
C HIS A 452 28.59 0.54 14.48
N ILE A 453 27.82 0.66 15.56
CA ILE A 453 28.06 1.65 16.62
C ILE A 453 29.42 1.39 17.30
N SER A 454 29.74 0.14 17.60
CA SER A 454 31.04 -0.23 18.18
C SER A 454 32.22 0.17 17.29
N ILE A 455 32.07 0.05 15.97
CA ILE A 455 33.07 0.52 14.99
C ILE A 455 33.21 2.04 15.04
N LEU A 456 32.09 2.78 15.02
CA LEU A 456 32.10 4.24 15.08
C LEU A 456 32.77 4.75 16.37
N LEU A 457 32.52 4.09 17.50
CA LEU A 457 33.17 4.39 18.78
C LEU A 457 34.67 4.08 18.75
N ALA A 458 35.08 2.96 18.14
CA ALA A 458 36.49 2.61 17.97
C ALA A 458 37.24 3.59 17.04
N GLU A 459 36.53 4.23 16.10
CA GLU A 459 37.03 5.33 15.27
C GLU A 459 37.09 6.68 16.02
N GLY A 460 36.71 6.73 17.30
CA GLY A 460 36.67 7.95 18.11
C GLY A 460 35.48 8.86 17.82
N ARG A 461 34.42 8.35 17.18
CA ARG A 461 33.18 9.11 16.95
C ARG A 461 32.21 8.90 18.11
N GLU A 462 31.83 9.99 18.75
CA GLU A 462 30.84 9.98 19.83
C GLU A 462 29.41 10.27 19.33
N THR A 463 29.27 10.68 18.06
CA THR A 463 27.96 10.96 17.45
C THR A 463 27.86 10.35 16.06
N ALA A 464 26.63 10.04 15.63
CA ALA A 464 26.33 9.52 14.31
C ALA A 464 25.10 10.17 13.70
N GLU A 465 25.11 10.45 12.40
CA GLU A 465 23.90 10.85 11.69
C GLU A 465 23.06 9.64 11.35
N SER A 466 21.77 9.66 11.70
CA SER A 466 20.83 8.56 11.44
C SER A 466 20.77 8.18 9.97
N PHE A 467 20.92 9.17 9.07
CA PHE A 467 20.93 8.93 7.64
C PHE A 467 22.15 8.13 7.19
N ALA A 468 23.34 8.48 7.69
CA ALA A 468 24.57 7.76 7.37
C ALA A 468 24.53 6.31 7.90
N VAL A 469 23.99 6.10 9.10
CA VAL A 469 23.83 4.76 9.68
C VAL A 469 22.81 3.92 8.89
N TYR A 470 21.70 4.52 8.44
CA TYR A 470 20.72 3.80 7.62
C TYR A 470 21.27 3.48 6.22
N ALA A 471 22.00 4.42 5.60
CA ALA A 471 22.64 4.19 4.32
C ALA A 471 23.69 3.05 4.41
N ALA A 472 24.47 3.02 5.50
CA ALA A 472 25.42 1.94 5.74
C ALA A 472 24.73 0.58 5.95
N GLY A 473 23.58 0.56 6.63
CA GLY A 473 22.81 -0.68 6.85
C GLY A 473 22.08 -1.16 5.60
N GLU A 474 21.57 -0.24 4.79
CA GLU A 474 20.98 -0.55 3.49
C GLU A 474 22.03 -1.11 2.52
N ALA A 475 23.23 -0.51 2.49
CA ALA A 475 24.37 -1.04 1.74
C ALA A 475 24.82 -2.42 2.25
N ALA A 476 24.61 -2.71 3.54
CA ALA A 476 24.84 -4.03 4.14
C ALA A 476 23.65 -5.01 3.96
N GLY A 477 22.61 -4.62 3.21
CA GLY A 477 21.47 -5.48 2.84
C GLY A 477 20.31 -5.49 3.83
N TYR A 478 20.26 -4.56 4.80
CA TYR A 478 19.17 -4.47 5.77
C TYR A 478 18.09 -3.49 5.33
N PRO A 479 16.79 -3.85 5.45
CA PRO A 479 15.71 -2.92 5.18
C PRO A 479 15.73 -1.79 6.23
N VAL A 480 15.60 -0.54 5.77
CA VAL A 480 15.66 0.67 6.61
C VAL A 480 14.69 0.63 7.78
N GLU A 481 13.50 0.02 7.61
CA GLU A 481 12.50 -0.09 8.68
C GLU A 481 12.96 -1.02 9.83
N ALA A 482 13.72 -2.08 9.52
CA ALA A 482 14.32 -2.93 10.53
C ALA A 482 15.43 -2.21 11.30
N LEU A 483 16.21 -1.36 10.61
CA LEU A 483 17.24 -0.52 11.23
C LEU A 483 16.63 0.57 12.12
N ARG A 484 15.51 1.18 11.72
CA ARG A 484 14.74 2.13 12.54
C ARG A 484 14.19 1.48 13.81
N SER A 485 13.64 0.27 13.68
CA SER A 485 13.16 -0.50 14.83
C SER A 485 14.29 -0.91 15.77
N ALA A 486 15.46 -1.26 15.23
CA ALA A 486 16.65 -1.57 16.01
C ALA A 486 17.17 -0.33 16.76
N ALA A 487 17.31 0.80 16.08
CA ALA A 487 17.83 2.05 16.65
C ALA A 487 16.93 2.60 17.77
N SER A 488 15.61 2.51 17.61
CA SER A 488 14.67 2.98 18.65
C SER A 488 14.71 2.15 19.94
N LYS A 489 15.23 0.92 19.89
CA LYS A 489 15.34 0.00 21.03
C LYS A 489 16.77 -0.11 21.56
N HIS A 490 17.74 0.56 20.94
CA HIS A 490 19.15 0.45 21.32
C HIS A 490 19.44 1.36 22.53
N PRO A 491 20.01 0.84 23.63
CA PRO A 491 20.21 1.61 24.87
C PRO A 491 21.13 2.83 24.69
N ASP A 492 22.13 2.71 23.81
CA ASP A 492 23.15 3.75 23.61
C ASP A 492 22.83 4.73 22.49
N VAL A 493 21.75 4.52 21.72
CA VAL A 493 21.35 5.43 20.63
C VAL A 493 20.34 6.43 21.16
N LYS A 494 20.80 7.67 21.41
CA LYS A 494 19.96 8.75 21.90
C LYS A 494 19.94 9.91 20.92
N VAL A 495 18.75 10.36 20.52
CA VAL A 495 18.64 11.49 19.58
C VAL A 495 18.99 12.80 20.31
N ILE A 496 20.04 13.48 19.85
CA ILE A 496 20.50 14.76 20.42
C ILE A 496 20.15 15.97 19.55
N LYS A 497 19.86 15.78 18.25
CA LYS A 497 19.40 16.85 17.35
C LYS A 497 18.46 16.28 16.29
N ARG A 498 17.34 16.94 15.99
CA ARG A 498 16.44 16.59 14.87
C ARG A 498 16.44 17.69 13.82
N GLY A 499 16.73 17.33 12.58
CA GLY A 499 16.54 18.17 11.39
C GLY A 499 15.28 17.78 10.61
N PRO A 500 14.99 18.45 9.49
CA PRO A 500 13.78 18.21 8.69
C PRO A 500 13.70 16.80 8.06
N ARG A 501 14.86 16.13 7.87
CA ARG A 501 14.96 14.80 7.23
C ARG A 501 15.95 13.84 7.89
N THR A 502 16.72 14.28 8.89
CA THR A 502 17.75 13.47 9.56
C THR A 502 17.77 13.78 11.06
N SER A 503 18.33 12.88 11.86
CA SER A 503 18.60 13.10 13.28
C SER A 503 20.05 12.77 13.61
N VAL A 504 20.66 13.54 14.51
CA VAL A 504 21.99 13.23 15.05
C VAL A 504 21.79 12.44 16.34
N TRP A 505 22.47 11.30 16.43
CA TRP A 505 22.49 10.42 17.59
C TRP A 505 23.75 10.66 18.40
N ASP A 506 23.60 10.71 19.71
CA ASP A 506 24.65 10.30 20.63
C ASP A 506 24.68 8.76 20.63
N ILE A 507 25.88 8.21 20.53
CA ILE A 507 26.13 6.76 20.47
C ILE A 507 27.00 6.28 21.64
N THR A 508 27.31 7.17 22.60
CA THR A 508 28.12 6.86 23.79
C THR A 508 27.31 6.38 24.99
N GLY A 509 26.00 6.61 25.00
CA GLY A 509 25.10 6.25 26.11
C GLY A 509 25.19 7.19 27.34
N ASP A 510 26.29 7.91 27.51
CA ASP A 510 26.65 8.67 28.73
C ASP A 510 26.28 10.16 28.72
N ARG A 511 25.85 10.74 27.59
CA ARG A 511 25.42 12.15 27.57
C ARG A 511 23.97 12.27 28.07
N PRO A 512 23.68 13.12 29.08
CA PRO A 512 22.30 13.43 29.44
C PRO A 512 21.62 14.12 28.26
N THR A 513 20.45 13.60 27.86
CA THR A 513 19.64 14.16 26.78
C THR A 513 19.20 15.58 27.13
N THR A 514 19.82 16.59 26.52
CA THR A 514 19.31 17.98 26.55
C THR A 514 18.05 18.15 25.69
N PHE A 515 17.69 17.14 24.89
CA PHE A 515 16.45 17.11 24.12
C PHE A 515 15.24 16.85 25.02
N ARG A 516 14.45 17.89 25.29
CA ARG A 516 13.13 17.74 25.91
C ARG A 516 12.09 17.48 24.80
N PRO A 517 11.10 16.59 24.97
CA PRO A 517 10.02 16.46 24.01
C PRO A 517 9.30 17.79 23.82
N ALA A 518 8.84 18.09 22.60
CA ALA A 518 8.13 19.34 22.29
C ALA A 518 6.91 19.57 23.21
N THR A 519 6.22 18.50 23.61
CA THR A 519 5.11 18.53 24.59
C THR A 519 5.56 19.05 25.96
N VAL A 520 6.68 18.55 26.47
CA VAL A 520 7.25 19.00 27.75
C VAL A 520 7.74 20.44 27.66
N TRP A 521 8.32 20.83 26.52
CA TRP A 521 8.75 22.20 26.29
C TRP A 521 7.57 23.19 26.25
N VAL A 522 6.49 22.83 25.52
CA VAL A 522 5.26 23.63 25.46
C VAL A 522 4.64 23.79 26.84
N ALA A 523 4.55 22.71 27.62
CA ALA A 523 3.98 22.79 28.96
C ALA A 523 4.76 23.77 29.85
N ASN A 524 6.10 23.68 29.85
CA ASN A 524 6.96 24.61 30.59
C ASN A 524 6.90 26.05 30.05
N TYR A 525 6.63 26.25 28.76
CA TYR A 525 6.45 27.58 28.19
C TYR A 525 5.17 28.22 28.75
N ILE A 526 4.07 27.47 28.77
CA ILE A 526 2.78 27.91 29.31
C ILE A 526 2.91 28.21 30.81
N ASP A 527 3.57 27.34 31.58
CA ASP A 527 3.78 27.53 33.03
C ASP A 527 4.60 28.78 33.38
N ARG A 528 5.35 29.33 32.43
CA ARG A 528 6.19 30.53 32.61
C ARG A 528 5.53 31.81 32.13
N LEU A 529 4.35 31.73 31.53
CA LEU A 529 3.61 32.93 31.14
C LEU A 529 3.16 33.69 32.41
N PRO A 530 3.14 35.02 32.38
CA PRO A 530 2.65 35.81 33.51
C PRO A 530 1.25 35.38 33.94
N SER A 531 1.01 35.34 35.26
CA SER A 531 -0.31 35.02 35.82
C SER A 531 -1.38 35.95 35.24
N GLY A 532 -2.45 35.37 34.68
CA GLY A 532 -3.53 36.12 34.02
C GLY A 532 -3.38 36.25 32.50
N THR A 533 -2.37 35.62 31.88
CA THR A 533 -2.26 35.53 30.42
C THR A 533 -3.40 34.66 29.87
N THR A 534 -4.29 35.25 29.05
CA THR A 534 -5.43 34.55 28.44
C THR A 534 -5.16 34.11 27.00
N GLU A 535 -4.15 34.66 26.34
CA GLU A 535 -3.80 34.36 24.94
C GLU A 535 -2.30 34.13 24.78
N ILE A 536 -1.93 33.09 24.01
CA ILE A 536 -0.56 32.82 23.60
C ILE A 536 -0.25 33.65 22.34
N ASP A 537 0.63 34.64 22.48
CA ASP A 537 1.24 35.31 21.33
C ASP A 537 2.08 34.31 20.52
N LYS A 538 1.62 34.05 19.29
CA LYS A 538 2.21 33.05 18.40
C LYS A 538 3.59 33.44 17.89
N ASP A 539 3.86 34.73 17.72
CA ASP A 539 5.15 35.17 17.19
C ASP A 539 6.24 35.07 18.26
N SER A 540 5.92 35.45 19.50
CA SER A 540 6.78 35.21 20.67
C SER A 540 6.99 33.72 20.94
N PHE A 541 5.93 32.91 20.90
CA PHE A 541 6.00 31.46 21.10
C PHE A 541 6.85 30.77 20.02
N LYS A 542 6.67 31.14 18.74
CA LYS A 542 7.47 30.63 17.63
C LYS A 542 8.94 31.01 17.77
N THR A 543 9.22 32.26 18.15
CA THR A 543 10.59 32.75 18.35
C THR A 543 11.29 31.99 19.49
N ALA A 544 10.60 31.79 20.62
CA ALA A 544 11.12 31.01 21.75
C ALA A 544 11.35 29.53 21.40
N ALA A 545 10.45 28.93 20.60
CA ALA A 545 10.58 27.54 20.16
C ALA A 545 11.79 27.33 19.24
N VAL A 546 12.01 28.24 18.30
CA VAL A 546 13.16 28.20 17.38
C VAL A 546 14.46 28.41 18.16
N ALA A 547 14.48 29.36 19.10
CA ALA A 547 15.64 29.57 19.98
C ALA A 547 15.97 28.33 20.84
N ALA A 548 14.95 27.57 21.24
CA ALA A 548 15.10 26.31 21.97
C ALA A 548 15.37 25.08 21.08
N GLY A 549 15.51 25.27 19.76
CA GLY A 549 15.90 24.22 18.81
C GLY A 549 14.75 23.35 18.27
N TYR A 550 13.49 23.78 18.43
CA TYR A 550 12.33 23.06 17.90
C TYR A 550 11.85 23.62 16.56
N THR A 551 11.28 22.75 15.73
CA THR A 551 10.58 23.17 14.50
C THR A 551 9.20 23.73 14.87
N TRP A 552 8.76 24.73 14.10
CA TRP A 552 7.42 25.33 14.28
C TRP A 552 6.30 24.28 14.24
N THR A 553 6.37 23.35 13.30
CA THR A 553 5.37 22.28 13.14
C THR A 553 5.27 21.41 14.39
N ALA A 554 6.39 21.04 15.01
CA ALA A 554 6.42 20.17 16.19
C ALA A 554 5.82 20.85 17.43
N VAL A 555 6.19 22.11 17.71
CA VAL A 555 5.64 22.85 18.86
C VAL A 555 4.20 23.29 18.63
N ARG A 556 3.81 23.55 17.38
CA ARG A 556 2.41 23.86 17.02
C ARG A 556 1.50 22.65 17.27
N HIS A 557 1.91 21.47 16.85
CA HIS A 557 1.15 20.25 17.13
C HIS A 557 1.13 19.94 18.62
N ALA A 558 2.24 20.16 19.34
CA ALA A 558 2.29 19.97 20.78
C ALA A 558 1.36 20.95 21.52
N ALA A 559 1.31 22.23 21.12
CA ALA A 559 0.42 23.23 21.70
C ALA A 559 -1.06 22.93 21.42
N LEU A 560 -1.43 22.58 20.19
CA LEU A 560 -2.82 22.24 19.85
C LEU A 560 -3.34 20.96 20.52
N ASN A 561 -2.44 20.14 21.08
CA ASN A 561 -2.77 18.93 21.82
C ASN A 561 -2.60 19.11 23.34
N ASP A 562 -2.13 20.26 23.83
CA ASP A 562 -2.07 20.55 25.27
C ASP A 562 -3.49 20.92 25.74
N PRO A 563 -4.02 20.27 26.79
CA PRO A 563 -5.40 20.47 27.24
C PRO A 563 -5.69 21.90 27.71
N ARG A 564 -4.66 22.71 27.97
CA ARG A 564 -4.78 24.10 28.40
C ARG A 564 -4.82 25.10 27.24
N VAL A 565 -4.70 24.64 25.99
CA VAL A 565 -4.63 25.52 24.82
C VAL A 565 -5.80 25.24 23.89
N GLU A 566 -6.64 26.25 23.69
CA GLU A 566 -7.75 26.19 22.75
C GLU A 566 -7.46 27.10 21.55
N SER A 567 -7.54 26.58 20.33
CA SER A 567 -7.45 27.42 19.13
C SER A 567 -8.83 27.85 18.69
N VAL A 568 -9.09 29.16 18.70
CA VAL A 568 -10.37 29.74 18.27
C VAL A 568 -10.18 30.72 17.10
N PRO A 569 -11.20 30.99 16.27
CA PRO A 569 -11.15 32.06 15.28
C PRO A 569 -10.88 33.43 15.92
N ALA A 570 -10.06 34.26 15.28
CA ALA A 570 -9.76 35.62 15.75
C ALA A 570 -10.92 36.61 15.48
N GLU A 571 -11.65 36.39 14.38
CA GLU A 571 -12.82 37.19 13.96
C GLU A 571 -13.84 36.27 13.28
N GLY A 572 -15.10 36.31 13.71
CA GLY A 572 -16.19 35.51 13.12
C GLY A 572 -15.87 34.01 13.03
N ASP A 573 -16.19 33.39 11.89
CA ASP A 573 -15.89 31.97 11.61
C ASP A 573 -14.55 31.79 10.83
N SER A 574 -13.58 32.69 11.02
CA SER A 574 -12.32 32.64 10.27
C SER A 574 -11.57 31.32 10.49
N THR A 575 -11.34 30.61 9.38
CA THR A 575 -10.51 29.39 9.34
C THR A 575 -9.02 29.69 9.23
N VAL A 576 -8.65 30.92 8.85
CA VAL A 576 -7.27 31.33 8.53
C VAL A 576 -6.63 32.10 9.68
N LYS A 577 -7.34 33.06 10.28
CA LYS A 577 -6.86 33.82 11.44
C LYS A 577 -7.41 33.18 12.71
N ARG A 578 -6.58 32.38 13.38
CA ARG A 578 -6.92 31.76 14.67
C ARG A 578 -6.01 32.31 15.77
N ILE A 579 -6.54 32.52 16.96
CA ILE A 579 -5.78 32.83 18.18
C ILE A 579 -5.72 31.58 19.08
N TRP A 580 -4.77 31.55 20.02
CA TRP A 580 -4.59 30.44 20.96
C TRP A 580 -4.87 30.93 22.38
N ILE A 581 -5.99 30.50 22.94
CA ILE A 581 -6.46 30.91 24.26
C ILE A 581 -5.99 29.88 25.29
N ILE A 582 -5.59 30.35 26.48
CA ILE A 582 -5.25 29.50 27.61
C ILE A 582 -6.51 29.27 28.45
N THR A 583 -6.95 28.02 28.56
CA THR A 583 -8.06 27.64 29.43
C THR A 583 -7.52 27.42 30.84
N ASN A 584 -7.82 28.34 31.76
CA ASN A 584 -7.45 28.19 33.17
C ASN A 584 -8.30 27.07 33.80
N THR A 585 -7.67 25.93 34.08
CA THR A 585 -8.26 24.89 34.94
C THR A 585 -7.97 25.23 36.41
N GLU A 586 -8.57 26.31 36.91
CA GLU A 586 -8.69 26.56 38.36
C GLU A 586 -10.16 26.82 38.70
N GLU A 587 -10.97 25.76 38.64
CA GLU A 587 -12.22 25.69 39.41
C GLU A 587 -12.59 24.20 39.57
N THR A 588 -11.95 23.54 40.52
CA THR A 588 -12.45 22.34 41.23
C THR A 588 -11.47 21.95 42.33
N ALA A 589 -11.56 22.67 43.45
CA ALA A 589 -11.28 22.18 44.80
C ALA A 589 -12.18 22.94 45.78
#